data_AF-A0A7J6UI00-F1
#
_entry.id   AF-A0A7J6UI00-F1
#
_cell.length_a   1.000
_cell.length_b   1.000
_cell.length_c   1.000
_cell.angle_alpha   90.00
_cell.angle_beta   90.00
_cell.angle_gamma   90.00
#
_symmetry.space_group_name_H-M   'P 1'
#
loop_
_entity.id
_entity.type
_entity.pdbx_description
1 polymer ?
#
loop_
_entity_poly.entity_id
_entity_poly.type
_entity_poly.pdbx_seq_one_letter_code
_entity_poly.pdbx_strand_id
1 'polypeptide(L)'
;DKKYLYEPFLPTGGMDVKVYMVGEMYSHAEARKAPTVDGKVMRNKNGKEIRYPITLSEVEKACGALIVQAFGQFVTGFDVLRTTGRSIVCDVNGWSFVKGNQRYYDDCAILVQKFFLDRFHITFTMPIPALKNEERMSEPINRTTPEVDEADEENFQHDKLRAVMIIMRHGDRKPKEKHKFKSSHKYFLDYINKPSRTEDDDDEDDSDIGIS
;
A
#
# COMPACT_ATOMS: atom_id res chain seq x y z
N ASP A 1 16.61 -7.07 27.94
CA ASP A 1 16.47 -5.61 27.78
C ASP A 1 15.95 -5.24 26.40
N LYS A 2 15.00 -4.29 26.33
CA LYS A 2 14.45 -3.77 25.06
C LYS A 2 15.16 -2.46 24.70
N LYS A 3 15.46 -2.27 23.41
CA LYS A 3 16.02 -1.02 22.86
C LYS A 3 14.95 -0.29 22.07
N TYR A 4 14.92 1.03 22.19
CA TYR A 4 13.93 1.90 21.54
C TYR A 4 14.63 3.02 20.77
N LEU A 5 14.02 3.45 19.67
CA LEU A 5 14.40 4.65 18.92
C LEU A 5 13.40 5.76 19.28
N TYR A 6 13.91 6.94 19.60
CA TYR A 6 13.09 8.12 19.88
C TYR A 6 13.31 9.14 18.76
N GLU A 7 12.22 9.64 18.20
CA GLU A 7 12.24 10.65 17.15
C GLU A 7 11.14 11.69 17.40
N PRO A 8 11.30 12.94 16.92
CA PRO A 8 10.27 13.96 17.04
C PRO A 8 8.98 13.56 16.32
N PHE A 9 7.84 13.87 16.93
CA PHE A 9 6.56 13.73 16.25
C PHE A 9 6.41 14.82 15.17
N LEU A 10 6.17 14.40 13.93
CA LEU A 10 6.02 15.31 12.80
C LEU A 10 4.53 15.53 12.47
N PRO A 11 4.05 16.78 12.38
CA PRO A 11 2.67 17.05 12.00
C PRO A 11 2.48 16.80 10.50
N THR A 12 1.62 15.85 10.14
CA THR A 12 1.35 15.45 8.74
C THR A 12 -0.05 15.77 8.23
N GLY A 13 -0.83 16.54 9.01
CA GLY A 13 -2.24 16.76 8.69
C GLY A 13 -3.10 15.50 8.77
N GLY A 14 -2.62 14.46 9.48
CA GLY A 14 -3.39 13.24 9.73
C GLY A 14 -3.37 12.23 8.59
N MET A 15 -2.40 12.31 7.68
CA MET A 15 -2.24 11.37 6.56
C MET A 15 -0.86 10.73 6.59
N ASP A 16 -0.82 9.43 6.33
CA ASP A 16 0.39 8.64 6.11
C ASP A 16 0.51 8.33 4.62
N VAL A 17 1.66 8.67 4.01
CA VAL A 17 1.95 8.33 2.62
C VAL A 17 2.70 7.01 2.56
N LYS A 18 2.22 6.08 1.74
CA LYS A 18 2.92 4.84 1.40
C LYS A 18 3.43 4.94 -0.03
N VAL A 19 4.71 4.67 -0.20
CA VAL A 19 5.39 4.67 -1.50
C VAL A 19 5.85 3.26 -1.83
N TYR A 20 5.73 2.89 -3.10
CA TYR A 20 6.11 1.60 -3.65
C TYR A 20 6.94 1.85 -4.90
N MET A 21 8.19 1.40 -4.88
CA MET A 21 9.13 1.50 -5.99
C MET A 21 9.28 0.15 -6.70
N VAL A 22 9.46 0.20 -8.02
CA VAL A 22 9.85 -0.95 -8.84
C VAL A 22 11.00 -0.51 -9.74
N GLY A 23 12.23 -0.78 -9.30
CA GLY A 23 13.41 -0.11 -9.80
C GLY A 23 13.42 1.38 -9.43
N GLU A 24 14.38 2.11 -9.98
CA GLU A 24 14.64 3.50 -9.61
C GLU A 24 13.66 4.49 -10.26
N MET A 25 13.03 4.09 -11.37
CA MET A 25 12.26 4.99 -12.22
C MET A 25 10.74 4.87 -12.05
N TYR A 26 10.25 3.77 -11.48
CA TYR A 26 8.82 3.56 -11.27
C TYR A 26 8.45 3.75 -9.80
N SER A 27 7.40 4.55 -9.56
CA SER A 27 6.87 4.81 -8.23
C SER A 27 5.34 4.83 -8.25
N HIS A 28 4.73 4.14 -7.31
CA HIS A 28 3.32 4.27 -6.96
C HIS A 28 3.19 4.81 -5.53
N ALA A 29 2.24 5.71 -5.29
CA ALA A 29 2.03 6.26 -3.96
C ALA A 29 0.54 6.39 -3.64
N GLU A 30 0.20 6.01 -2.40
CA GLU A 30 -1.15 6.07 -1.85
C GLU A 30 -1.09 6.63 -0.43
N ALA A 31 -2.03 7.51 -0.10
CA ALA A 31 -2.18 8.06 1.24
C ALA A 31 -3.32 7.35 1.98
N ARG A 32 -3.17 7.18 3.28
CA ARG A 32 -4.22 6.67 4.19
C ARG A 32 -4.30 7.58 5.41
N LYS A 33 -5.43 7.53 6.13
CA LYS A 33 -5.54 8.24 7.41
C LYS A 33 -4.49 7.72 8.39
N ALA A 34 -3.76 8.64 9.00
CA ALA A 34 -2.78 8.30 10.02
C ALA A 34 -3.50 7.73 11.27
N PRO A 35 -3.06 6.57 11.80
CA PRO A 35 -3.62 6.02 13.03
C PRO A 35 -3.47 6.96 14.23
N THR A 36 -2.52 7.89 14.18
CA THR A 36 -2.22 8.87 15.23
C THR A 36 -3.31 9.93 15.40
N VAL A 37 -4.27 10.03 14.48
CA VAL A 37 -5.37 11.02 14.58
C VAL A 37 -6.40 10.59 15.63
N ASP A 38 -6.97 9.39 15.49
CA ASP A 38 -8.04 8.90 16.37
C ASP A 38 -8.00 7.38 16.61
N GLY A 39 -6.95 6.69 16.14
CA GLY A 39 -6.83 5.23 16.21
C GLY A 39 -7.80 4.45 15.32
N LYS A 40 -8.71 5.11 14.59
CA LYS A 40 -9.75 4.45 13.79
C LYS A 40 -9.32 4.34 12.33
N VAL A 41 -9.24 3.11 11.84
CA VAL A 41 -8.99 2.82 10.43
C VAL A 41 -10.24 3.13 9.62
N MET A 42 -10.15 4.09 8.69
CA MET A 42 -11.24 4.37 7.75
C MET A 42 -11.40 3.21 6.78
N ARG A 43 -12.63 2.68 6.67
CA ARG A 43 -12.96 1.55 5.79
C ARG A 43 -14.12 1.89 4.87
N ASN A 44 -14.07 1.36 3.66
CA ASN A 44 -15.19 1.43 2.72
C ASN A 44 -16.30 0.45 3.11
N LYS A 45 -17.41 0.46 2.36
CA LYS A 45 -18.57 -0.44 2.55
C LYS A 45 -18.19 -1.94 2.52
N ASN A 46 -17.08 -2.29 1.86
CA ASN A 46 -16.58 -3.66 1.75
C ASN A 46 -15.55 -4.00 2.85
N GLY A 47 -15.40 -3.15 3.87
CA GLY A 47 -14.47 -3.34 4.97
C GLY A 47 -12.98 -3.15 4.62
N LYS A 48 -12.65 -2.70 3.39
CA LYS A 48 -11.26 -2.42 2.99
C LYS A 48 -10.84 -1.04 3.50
N GLU A 49 -9.60 -0.92 3.96
CA GLU A 49 -9.00 0.37 4.34
C GLU A 49 -9.07 1.34 3.15
N ILE A 50 -9.53 2.56 3.40
CA ILE A 50 -9.62 3.60 2.38
C ILE A 50 -8.22 4.15 2.12
N ARG A 51 -7.85 4.24 0.85
CA ARG A 51 -6.60 4.81 0.38
C ARG A 51 -6.87 5.74 -0.78
N TYR A 52 -6.11 6.82 -0.84
CA TYR A 52 -6.23 7.86 -1.86
C TYR A 52 -4.97 7.85 -2.72
N PRO A 53 -5.09 7.77 -4.05
CA PRO A 53 -3.92 7.89 -4.90
C PRO A 53 -3.30 9.28 -4.71
N ILE A 54 -1.97 9.35 -4.65
CA ILE A 54 -1.27 10.63 -4.58
C ILE A 54 -0.11 10.68 -5.58
N THR A 55 0.24 11.90 -5.96
CA THR A 55 1.43 12.16 -6.76
C THR A 55 2.60 12.53 -5.88
N LEU A 56 3.73 11.87 -6.12
CA LEU A 56 5.01 12.20 -5.51
C LEU A 56 5.61 13.43 -6.16
N SER A 57 6.25 14.28 -5.36
CA SER A 57 7.10 15.35 -5.87
C SER A 57 8.37 14.77 -6.51
N GLU A 58 9.07 15.57 -7.30
CA GLU A 58 10.35 15.16 -7.91
C GLU A 58 11.38 14.79 -6.85
N VAL A 59 11.42 15.54 -5.74
CA VAL A 59 12.29 15.26 -4.59
C VAL A 59 11.97 13.90 -3.97
N GLU A 60 10.68 13.57 -3.78
CA GLU A 60 10.27 12.28 -3.23
C GLU A 60 10.59 11.11 -4.16
N LYS A 61 10.46 11.30 -5.47
CA LYS A 61 10.86 10.29 -6.47
C LYS A 61 12.36 10.05 -6.44
N ALA A 62 13.17 11.12 -6.39
CA ALA A 62 14.61 11.04 -6.27
C ALA A 62 15.02 10.33 -4.97
N CYS A 63 14.37 10.63 -3.84
CA CYS A 63 14.57 9.88 -2.60
C CYS A 63 14.22 8.40 -2.75
N GLY A 64 13.13 8.06 -3.45
CA GLY A 64 12.76 6.68 -3.75
C GLY A 64 13.84 5.93 -4.54
N ALA A 65 14.41 6.56 -5.56
CA ALA A 65 15.52 6.01 -6.33
C ALA A 65 16.76 5.75 -5.45
N LEU A 66 17.11 6.72 -4.59
CA LEU A 66 18.21 6.55 -3.63
C LEU A 66 17.98 5.41 -2.65
N ILE A 67 16.73 5.18 -2.20
CA ILE A 67 16.39 4.04 -1.33
C ILE A 67 16.58 2.71 -2.08
N VAL A 68 16.11 2.61 -3.33
CA VAL A 68 16.30 1.40 -4.15
C VAL A 68 17.79 1.07 -4.29
N GLN A 69 18.62 2.08 -4.58
CA GLN A 69 20.07 1.93 -4.68
C GLN A 69 20.71 1.55 -3.35
N ALA A 70 20.41 2.28 -2.28
CA ALA A 70 21.04 2.12 -0.97
C ALA A 70 20.74 0.75 -0.34
N PHE A 71 19.51 0.24 -0.50
CA PHE A 71 19.09 -1.05 0.05
C PHE A 71 19.26 -2.21 -0.94
N GLY A 72 19.58 -1.95 -2.21
CA GLY A 72 19.73 -2.97 -3.26
C GLY A 72 18.43 -3.76 -3.52
N GLN A 73 17.27 -3.14 -3.28
CA GLN A 73 15.97 -3.79 -3.38
C GLN A 73 15.18 -3.26 -4.56
N PHE A 74 15.09 -4.05 -5.64
CA PHE A 74 14.38 -3.66 -6.86
C PHE A 74 12.89 -3.41 -6.62
N VAL A 75 12.23 -4.22 -5.79
CA VAL A 75 10.86 -3.96 -5.32
C VAL A 75 10.94 -3.57 -3.85
N THR A 76 10.56 -2.34 -3.53
CA THR A 76 10.62 -1.84 -2.14
C THR A 76 9.49 -0.87 -1.84
N GLY A 77 9.01 -0.89 -0.60
CA GLY A 77 8.05 0.07 -0.08
C GLY A 77 8.57 0.81 1.14
N PHE A 78 8.16 2.06 1.28
CA PHE A 78 8.53 2.92 2.40
C PHE A 78 7.42 3.93 2.72
N ASP A 79 7.46 4.45 3.94
CA ASP A 79 6.47 5.40 4.45
C ASP A 79 7.09 6.81 4.49
N VAL A 80 6.32 7.79 4.00
CA VAL A 80 6.70 9.19 3.96
C VAL A 80 5.74 10.02 4.81
N LEU A 81 6.30 10.90 5.62
CA LEU A 81 5.61 11.93 6.37
C LEU A 81 5.81 13.27 5.65
N ARG A 82 4.74 13.77 5.04
CA ARG A 82 4.71 15.13 4.48
C ARG A 82 4.39 16.11 5.59
N THR A 83 5.30 17.02 5.88
CA THR A 83 5.12 18.08 6.88
C THR A 83 5.39 19.45 6.23
N THR A 84 5.27 20.53 7.00
CA THR A 84 5.42 21.89 6.48
C THR A 84 6.78 22.07 5.82
N GLY A 85 6.79 22.22 4.49
CA GLY A 85 7.98 22.49 3.69
C GLY A 85 8.91 21.31 3.43
N ARG A 86 8.60 20.08 3.86
CA ARG A 86 9.48 18.92 3.62
C ARG A 86 8.76 17.57 3.70
N SER A 87 9.36 16.56 3.07
CA SER A 87 8.95 15.15 3.16
C SER A 87 10.05 14.35 3.85
N ILE A 88 9.68 13.53 4.84
CA ILE A 88 10.61 12.72 5.63
C ILE A 88 10.23 11.25 5.49
N VAL A 89 11.21 10.39 5.20
CA VAL A 89 11.03 8.94 5.22
C VAL A 89 11.17 8.45 6.66
N CYS A 90 10.15 7.77 7.18
CA CYS A 90 10.13 7.27 8.57
C CYS A 90 10.25 5.75 8.69
N ASP A 91 9.92 5.00 7.63
CA ASP A 91 10.00 3.53 7.64
C ASP A 91 10.34 3.01 6.24
N VAL A 92 11.38 2.17 6.14
CA VAL A 92 11.72 1.44 4.91
C VAL A 92 11.38 -0.03 5.14
N ASN A 93 10.27 -0.48 4.55
CA ASN A 93 9.70 -1.80 4.77
C ASN A 93 10.37 -2.91 3.96
N GLY A 94 11.14 -2.53 2.95
CA GLY A 94 11.68 -3.42 1.94
C GLY A 94 10.59 -4.02 1.05
N TRP A 95 10.70 -5.31 0.71
CA TRP A 95 9.81 -5.97 -0.25
C TRP A 95 8.31 -5.77 0.07
N SER A 96 7.62 -5.03 -0.80
CA SER A 96 6.22 -4.64 -0.60
C SER A 96 5.54 -4.37 -1.94
N PHE A 97 4.31 -4.87 -2.11
CA PHE A 97 3.48 -4.63 -3.29
C PHE A 97 2.25 -3.79 -2.93
N VAL A 98 1.81 -2.96 -3.87
CA VAL A 98 0.49 -2.31 -3.85
C VAL A 98 -0.59 -3.39 -3.91
N LYS A 99 -1.73 -3.15 -3.27
CA LYS A 99 -2.84 -4.11 -3.23
C LYS A 99 -4.07 -3.56 -3.92
N GLY A 100 -4.69 -4.41 -4.75
CA GLY A 100 -5.96 -4.10 -5.41
C GLY A 100 -5.85 -3.06 -6.52
N ASN A 101 -4.65 -2.88 -7.10
CA ASN A 101 -4.40 -1.99 -8.21
C ASN A 101 -3.88 -2.82 -9.40
N GLN A 102 -4.73 -3.05 -10.41
CA GLN A 102 -4.38 -3.90 -11.55
C GLN A 102 -3.26 -3.30 -12.39
N ARG A 103 -3.31 -1.99 -12.66
CA ARG A 103 -2.27 -1.28 -13.41
C ARG A 103 -0.90 -1.43 -12.78
N TYR A 104 -0.82 -1.31 -11.45
CA TYR A 104 0.43 -1.56 -10.73
C TYR A 104 0.94 -2.99 -10.94
N TYR A 105 0.05 -4.00 -10.95
CA TYR A 105 0.48 -5.38 -11.18
C TYR A 105 1.02 -5.58 -12.59
N ASP A 106 0.36 -5.02 -13.59
CA ASP A 106 0.78 -5.12 -14.99
C ASP A 106 2.14 -4.41 -15.18
N ASP A 107 2.28 -3.17 -14.72
CA ASP A 107 3.51 -2.39 -14.79
C ASP A 107 4.66 -3.09 -14.04
N CYS A 108 4.39 -3.56 -12.82
CA CYS A 108 5.38 -4.23 -12.00
C CYS A 108 5.83 -5.56 -12.62
N ALA A 109 4.92 -6.32 -13.21
CA ALA A 109 5.26 -7.59 -13.87
C ALA A 109 6.19 -7.35 -15.06
N ILE A 110 5.90 -6.34 -15.89
CA ILE A 110 6.74 -5.94 -17.02
C ILE A 110 8.14 -5.52 -16.55
N LEU A 111 8.22 -4.66 -15.53
CA LEU A 111 9.49 -4.16 -15.01
C LEU A 111 10.35 -5.25 -14.37
N VAL A 112 9.73 -6.15 -13.59
CA VAL A 112 10.44 -7.28 -12.96
C VAL A 112 10.91 -8.27 -14.03
N GLN A 113 10.08 -8.55 -15.05
CA GLN A 113 10.48 -9.39 -16.17
C GLN A 113 11.70 -8.79 -16.88
N LYS A 114 11.63 -7.51 -17.25
CA LYS A 114 12.74 -6.79 -17.87
C LYS A 114 14.01 -6.84 -17.01
N PHE A 115 13.89 -6.59 -15.71
CA PHE A 115 15.01 -6.65 -14.77
C PHE A 115 15.73 -8.01 -14.81
N PHE A 116 15.00 -9.12 -14.80
CA PHE A 116 15.62 -10.45 -14.87
C PHE A 116 16.23 -10.75 -16.24
N LEU A 117 15.53 -10.40 -17.33
CA LEU A 117 16.06 -10.59 -18.68
C LEU A 117 17.38 -9.84 -18.86
N ASP A 118 17.43 -8.58 -18.44
CA ASP A 118 18.64 -7.74 -18.49
C ASP A 118 19.74 -8.31 -17.58
N ARG A 119 19.39 -8.75 -16.35
CA ARG A 119 20.34 -9.28 -15.36
C ARG A 119 20.99 -10.60 -15.78
N PHE A 120 20.24 -11.46 -16.47
CA PHE A 120 20.71 -12.77 -16.93
C PHE A 120 21.12 -12.78 -18.40
N HIS A 121 21.15 -11.63 -19.05
CA HIS A 121 21.49 -11.48 -20.48
C HIS A 121 20.66 -12.40 -21.40
N ILE A 122 19.39 -12.62 -21.03
CA ILE A 122 18.47 -13.44 -21.82
C ILE A 122 17.87 -12.54 -22.89
N THR A 123 18.17 -12.83 -24.16
CA THR A 123 17.53 -12.16 -25.28
C THR A 123 16.19 -12.84 -25.53
N PHE A 124 15.10 -12.18 -25.15
CA PHE A 124 13.74 -12.67 -25.39
C PHE A 124 13.20 -12.00 -26.66
N THR A 125 12.79 -12.79 -27.66
CA THR A 125 12.35 -12.31 -28.98
C THR A 125 10.89 -11.89 -29.04
N MET A 126 10.13 -12.00 -27.95
CA MET A 126 8.73 -11.55 -27.90
C MET A 126 8.64 -10.06 -27.53
N PRO A 127 7.68 -9.30 -28.10
CA PRO A 127 7.46 -7.92 -27.72
C PRO A 127 7.11 -7.82 -26.23
N ILE A 128 7.92 -7.09 -25.45
CA ILE A 128 7.53 -6.67 -24.11
C ILE A 128 6.42 -5.63 -24.28
N PRO A 129 5.23 -5.80 -23.69
CA PRO A 129 4.18 -4.78 -23.75
C PRO A 129 4.76 -3.45 -23.27
N ALA A 130 4.64 -2.41 -24.10
CA ALA A 130 5.12 -1.09 -23.71
C ALA A 130 4.41 -0.67 -22.41
N LEU A 131 5.18 -0.17 -21.45
CA LEU A 131 4.61 0.51 -20.28
C LEU A 131 3.71 1.63 -20.82
N LYS A 132 2.43 1.61 -20.47
CA LYS A 132 1.50 2.66 -20.85
C LYS A 132 1.86 3.93 -20.10
N ASN A 133 2.70 4.76 -20.71
CA ASN A 133 2.96 6.14 -20.29
C ASN A 133 1.73 6.99 -20.62
N GLU A 134 0.62 6.76 -19.92
CA GLU A 134 -0.37 7.83 -19.81
C GLU A 134 0.20 8.84 -18.81
N GLU A 135 0.64 9.97 -19.34
CA GLU A 135 0.93 11.16 -18.57
C GLU A 135 -0.22 11.41 -17.59
N ARG A 136 0.14 11.73 -16.34
CA ARG A 136 -0.81 12.06 -15.28
C ARG A 136 -1.49 13.39 -15.60
N MET A 137 -2.44 13.40 -16.51
CA MET A 137 -3.40 14.47 -16.68
C MET A 137 -4.78 13.92 -16.35
N SER A 138 -5.29 14.31 -15.19
CA SER A 138 -6.73 14.27 -14.95
C SER A 138 -7.36 15.31 -15.88
N GLU A 139 -7.90 14.88 -17.02
CA GLU A 139 -8.82 15.72 -17.79
C GLU A 139 -10.25 15.57 -17.26
N PRO A 140 -11.04 16.67 -17.24
CA PRO A 140 -12.37 16.70 -16.70
C PRO A 140 -13.37 15.99 -17.63
N ILE A 141 -14.42 15.44 -17.02
CA ILE A 141 -15.57 14.80 -17.69
C ILE A 141 -16.17 15.75 -18.74
N ASN A 142 -16.09 15.40 -20.03
CA ASN A 142 -17.18 15.51 -21.02
C ASN A 142 -16.71 15.19 -22.45
N ARG A 143 -17.20 14.08 -23.04
CA ARG A 143 -17.98 14.02 -24.30
C ARG A 143 -17.91 12.63 -24.98
N THR A 144 -19.12 12.11 -25.20
CA THR A 144 -19.67 11.38 -26.37
C THR A 144 -18.72 10.62 -27.32
N THR A 145 -19.08 9.34 -27.52
CA THR A 145 -18.62 8.34 -28.52
C THR A 145 -18.45 8.88 -29.95
N PRO A 146 -17.61 8.23 -30.78
CA PRO A 146 -18.15 7.21 -31.70
C PRO A 146 -17.24 5.97 -31.96
N GLU A 147 -17.93 4.83 -32.04
CA GLU A 147 -17.85 3.69 -32.97
C GLU A 147 -16.67 3.43 -33.96
N VAL A 148 -16.32 2.12 -33.99
CA VAL A 148 -15.74 1.18 -34.99
C VAL A 148 -14.36 1.43 -35.62
N ASP A 149 -13.50 0.39 -35.58
CA ASP A 149 -13.18 -0.39 -36.78
C ASP A 149 -12.71 -1.80 -36.41
N GLU A 150 -13.40 -2.79 -36.96
CA GLU A 150 -12.98 -4.19 -37.04
C GLU A 150 -11.96 -4.31 -38.19
N ALA A 151 -10.75 -4.78 -37.91
CA ALA A 151 -9.88 -5.38 -38.92
C ALA A 151 -8.89 -6.36 -38.28
N ASP A 152 -9.04 -7.62 -38.71
CA ASP A 152 -7.98 -8.59 -39.00
C ASP A 152 -7.02 -9.02 -37.88
N GLU A 153 -7.32 -10.18 -37.27
CA GLU A 153 -6.27 -11.08 -36.77
C GLU A 153 -6.58 -12.53 -37.17
N GLU A 154 -6.32 -12.86 -38.44
CA GLU A 154 -5.97 -14.22 -38.83
C GLU A 154 -4.51 -14.52 -38.46
N ASN A 155 -4.30 -15.71 -37.87
CA ASN A 155 -3.04 -16.45 -37.80
C ASN A 155 -1.85 -15.84 -37.05
N PHE A 156 -1.82 -16.04 -35.74
CA PHE A 156 -0.56 -16.30 -35.03
C PHE A 156 -0.66 -17.56 -34.18
N GLN A 157 -0.43 -18.71 -34.82
CA GLN A 157 -0.11 -19.94 -34.11
C GLN A 157 1.36 -19.88 -33.69
N HIS A 158 1.63 -19.27 -32.54
CA HIS A 158 2.97 -19.25 -31.95
C HIS A 158 2.90 -19.69 -30.48
N ASP A 159 3.91 -20.44 -30.08
CA ASP A 159 4.07 -21.01 -28.75
C ASP A 159 3.68 -20.03 -27.63
N LYS A 160 2.57 -20.35 -26.96
CA LYS A 160 2.04 -19.54 -25.87
C LYS A 160 2.79 -19.88 -24.59
N LEU A 161 3.63 -18.96 -24.12
CA LEU A 161 4.19 -18.97 -22.76
C LEU A 161 3.04 -19.23 -21.76
N ARG A 162 3.03 -20.41 -21.14
CA ARG A 162 1.93 -20.84 -20.26
C ARG A 162 2.03 -20.20 -18.87
N ALA A 163 3.25 -20.03 -18.35
CA ALA A 163 3.53 -19.36 -17.08
C ALA A 163 5.03 -19.02 -16.95
N VAL A 164 5.34 -17.90 -16.30
CA VAL A 164 6.64 -17.64 -15.69
C VAL A 164 6.43 -17.74 -14.19
N MET A 165 6.98 -18.77 -13.55
CA MET A 165 6.85 -18.97 -12.10
C MET A 165 8.10 -18.44 -11.41
N ILE A 166 7.96 -17.32 -10.70
CA ILE A 166 9.04 -16.76 -9.90
C ILE A 166 8.73 -17.02 -8.42
N ILE A 167 9.56 -17.85 -7.78
CA ILE A 167 9.48 -18.14 -6.34
C ILE A 167 10.41 -17.16 -5.63
N MET A 168 9.82 -16.13 -5.01
CA MET A 168 10.55 -15.18 -4.18
C MET A 168 10.13 -15.35 -2.72
N ARG A 169 11.11 -15.60 -1.85
CA ARG A 169 10.89 -15.60 -0.41
C ARG A 169 10.96 -14.18 0.14
N HIS A 170 10.00 -13.85 0.99
CA HIS A 170 10.11 -12.68 1.84
C HIS A 170 11.29 -12.90 2.80
N GLY A 171 12.33 -12.05 2.76
CA GLY A 171 13.40 -12.10 3.76
C GLY A 171 12.80 -11.97 5.16
N ASP A 172 13.31 -12.73 6.14
CA ASP A 172 12.74 -12.88 7.48
C ASP A 172 12.30 -11.53 8.07
N ARG A 173 10.99 -11.25 7.97
CA ARG A 173 10.37 -10.27 8.85
C ARG A 173 10.41 -10.91 10.21
N LYS A 174 11.12 -10.31 11.19
CA LYS A 174 10.82 -10.55 12.60
C LYS A 174 9.28 -10.55 12.73
N PRO A 175 8.66 -11.56 13.35
CA PRO A 175 7.21 -11.58 13.48
C PRO A 175 6.77 -10.22 13.98
N LYS A 176 5.96 -9.50 13.19
CA LYS A 176 5.25 -8.34 13.74
C LYS A 176 4.35 -8.97 14.81
N GLU A 177 4.75 -8.92 16.08
CA GLU A 177 4.00 -9.38 17.25
C GLU A 177 2.75 -8.51 17.43
N LYS A 178 1.89 -8.51 16.41
CA LYS A 178 0.52 -8.09 16.52
C LYS A 178 -0.14 -9.22 17.29
N HIS A 179 -0.20 -9.09 18.62
CA HIS A 179 -1.02 -9.98 19.43
C HIS A 179 -2.46 -9.89 18.93
N LYS A 180 -2.84 -10.88 18.12
CA LYS A 180 -4.21 -11.14 17.74
C LYS A 180 -4.63 -12.32 18.60
N PHE A 181 -5.33 -12.06 19.69
CA PHE A 181 -5.95 -13.11 20.47
C PHE A 181 -7.46 -13.06 20.22
N LYS A 182 -8.06 -14.22 20.00
CA LYS A 182 -9.50 -14.37 20.00
C LYS A 182 -9.90 -14.57 21.45
N SER A 183 -10.81 -13.75 21.94
CA SER A 183 -11.35 -13.86 23.28
C SER A 183 -12.85 -13.91 23.20
N SER A 184 -13.45 -14.91 23.85
CA SER A 184 -14.86 -14.93 24.19
C SER A 184 -15.11 -14.39 25.60
N HIS A 185 -14.08 -13.85 26.25
CA HIS A 185 -14.16 -13.43 27.64
C HIS A 185 -15.06 -12.21 27.76
N LYS A 186 -16.19 -12.40 28.43
CA LYS A 186 -17.29 -11.45 28.55
C LYS A 186 -16.81 -10.04 28.90
N TYR A 187 -15.97 -9.87 29.92
CA TYR A 187 -15.47 -8.56 30.34
C TYR A 187 -14.64 -7.82 29.29
N PHE A 188 -13.88 -8.53 28.44
CA PHE A 188 -13.11 -7.90 27.37
C PHE A 188 -14.02 -7.47 26.22
N LEU A 189 -15.02 -8.28 25.90
CA LEU A 189 -16.02 -7.96 24.89
C LEU A 189 -16.89 -6.78 25.35
N ASP A 190 -17.29 -6.75 26.62
CA ASP A 190 -18.08 -5.68 27.22
C ASP A 190 -17.31 -4.35 27.22
N TYR A 191 -16.00 -4.37 27.50
CA TYR A 191 -15.17 -3.16 27.45
C TYR A 191 -15.03 -2.61 26.02
N ILE A 192 -14.85 -3.48 25.02
CA ILE A 192 -14.68 -3.08 23.61
C ILE A 192 -16.01 -2.67 22.96
N ASN A 193 -17.10 -3.34 23.32
CA ASN A 193 -18.41 -3.14 22.69
C ASN A 193 -19.30 -2.15 23.45
N LYS A 194 -18.85 -1.59 24.58
CA LYS A 194 -19.58 -0.52 25.25
C LYS A 194 -19.64 0.70 24.33
N PRO A 195 -20.85 1.18 23.94
CA PRO A 195 -20.97 2.49 23.32
C PRO A 195 -20.46 3.53 24.32
N SER A 196 -19.66 4.49 23.84
CA SER A 196 -19.23 5.62 24.66
C SER A 196 -20.45 6.24 25.33
N ARG A 197 -20.44 6.32 26.66
CA ARG A 197 -21.43 7.09 27.43
C ARG A 197 -21.57 8.46 26.77
N THR A 198 -22.66 8.66 26.04
CA THR A 198 -23.28 9.97 26.02
C THR A 198 -23.88 10.15 27.41
N GLU A 199 -23.61 11.34 27.95
CA GLU A 199 -24.31 11.91 29.08
C GLU A 199 -25.82 11.75 28.89
N ASP A 200 -26.56 11.72 30.00
CA ASP A 200 -27.99 11.39 30.13
C ASP A 200 -28.22 9.91 30.47
N ASP A 201 -28.09 9.59 31.75
CA ASP A 201 -29.23 9.18 32.57
C ASP A 201 -28.72 8.93 34.00
N ASP A 202 -29.04 9.92 34.84
CA ASP A 202 -29.06 9.82 36.28
C ASP A 202 -30.14 8.81 36.73
N ASP A 203 -29.97 8.39 37.98
CA ASP A 203 -31.00 7.95 38.92
C ASP A 203 -31.36 6.46 39.07
N GLU A 204 -31.39 6.12 40.36
CA GLU A 204 -32.14 5.08 41.07
C GLU A 204 -31.51 3.69 41.33
N ASP A 205 -31.12 3.59 42.62
CA ASP A 205 -31.50 2.57 43.59
C ASP A 205 -30.70 1.25 43.72
N ASP A 206 -29.87 1.25 44.77
CA ASP A 206 -30.01 0.39 45.96
C ASP A 206 -30.50 -1.05 45.75
N SER A 207 -29.60 -2.02 45.98
CA SER A 207 -29.62 -2.86 47.19
C SER A 207 -28.72 -4.10 47.05
N ASP A 208 -27.70 -4.13 47.90
CA ASP A 208 -27.29 -5.22 48.81
C ASP A 208 -27.40 -6.73 48.45
N ILE A 209 -26.30 -7.43 48.81
CA ILE A 209 -26.19 -8.84 49.27
C ILE A 209 -26.34 -9.92 48.19
N GLY A 210 -25.50 -10.97 48.08
CA GLY A 210 -24.47 -11.49 48.96
C GLY A 210 -23.90 -12.79 48.38
N ILE A 211 -22.83 -13.24 49.03
CA ILE A 211 -21.97 -14.36 48.68
C ILE A 211 -22.66 -15.71 48.97
N SER A 212 -22.57 -16.65 48.02
CA SER A 212 -22.09 -18.02 48.25
C SER A 212 -21.49 -18.59 46.97
#